data_AF-A0A814N649-F1
#
_entry.id   AF-A0A814N649-F1
#
_cell.length_a   1.000
_cell.length_b   1.000
_cell.length_c   1.000
_cell.angle_alpha   90.00
_cell.angle_beta   90.00
_cell.angle_gamma   90.00
#
_symmetry.space_group_name_H-M   'P 1'
#
loop_
_entity.id
_entity.type
_entity.pdbx_description
1 polymer ?
#
loop_
_entity_poly.entity_id
_entity_poly.type
_entity_poly.pdbx_seq_one_letter_code
_entity_poly.pdbx_strand_id
1 'polypeptide(L)'
;MYNGIDVLHTYVVNLDNPPMERWNQVVTAFKSEIIDILTFFKAYIIEISPNLKFLLDLVDDKLPAMVDTLPAPYGDEMKGISQATGLPLGEIVLYNIFYEASALCTSMVAQDQDGNIFHARNLDFGAFVG
;
A
#
# COMPACT_ATOMS: atom_id res chain seq x y z
N MET A 1 20.44 -7.56 -23.89
CA MET A 1 21.00 -7.90 -22.56
C MET A 1 20.51 -6.84 -21.59
N TYR A 2 19.46 -7.14 -20.83
CA TYR A 2 18.91 -6.25 -19.82
C TYR A 2 19.79 -6.35 -18.56
N ASN A 3 20.72 -5.41 -18.40
CA ASN A 3 21.57 -5.29 -17.20
C ASN A 3 20.86 -4.37 -16.18
N GLY A 4 19.83 -4.88 -15.51
CA GLY A 4 19.09 -4.12 -14.50
C GLY A 4 17.76 -4.76 -14.16
N ILE A 5 17.77 -5.97 -13.61
CA ILE A 5 16.57 -6.54 -13.01
C ILE A 5 16.40 -5.81 -11.67
N ASP A 6 15.37 -4.97 -11.56
CA ASP A 6 14.84 -4.52 -10.27
C ASP A 6 14.56 -5.77 -9.42
N VAL A 7 15.41 -6.01 -8.42
CA VAL A 7 15.35 -7.21 -7.61
C VAL A 7 14.21 -7.05 -6.61
N LEU A 8 13.17 -7.87 -6.71
CA LEU A 8 12.17 -7.99 -5.67
C LEU A 8 12.85 -8.44 -4.36
N HIS A 9 12.70 -7.63 -3.31
CA HIS A 9 13.23 -7.96 -1.99
C HIS A 9 12.30 -8.95 -1.27
N THR A 10 12.89 -9.94 -0.60
CA THR A 10 12.14 -10.92 0.20
C THR A 10 12.26 -10.60 1.69
N TYR A 11 11.14 -10.58 2.40
CA TYR A 11 11.06 -10.37 3.86
C TYR A 11 10.25 -11.49 4.51
N VAL A 12 10.61 -11.87 5.73
CA VAL A 12 9.87 -12.87 6.53
C VAL A 12 8.98 -12.16 7.53
N VAL A 13 7.68 -12.08 7.26
CA VAL A 13 6.70 -11.51 8.19
C VAL A 13 6.27 -12.60 9.19
N ASN A 14 6.73 -12.49 10.44
CA ASN A 14 6.37 -13.45 11.47
C ASN A 14 4.97 -13.16 12.05
N LEU A 15 4.00 -14.03 11.77
CA LEU A 15 2.63 -13.88 12.26
C LEU A 15 2.48 -14.15 13.76
N ASP A 16 3.47 -14.79 14.39
CA ASP A 16 3.51 -14.99 15.85
C ASP A 16 3.81 -13.69 16.60
N ASN A 17 4.39 -12.69 15.94
CA ASN A 17 4.62 -11.38 16.53
C ASN A 17 3.30 -10.62 16.72
N PRO A 18 3.22 -9.69 17.70
CA PRO A 18 2.11 -8.77 17.84
C PRO A 18 1.83 -8.04 16.51
N PRO A 19 0.58 -7.88 16.07
CA PRO A 19 0.23 -7.22 14.81
C PRO A 19 0.94 -5.89 14.56
N MET A 20 1.04 -5.05 15.60
CA MET A 20 1.72 -3.75 15.53
C MET A 20 3.22 -3.82 15.17
N GLU A 21 3.85 -4.99 15.29
CA GLU A 21 5.30 -5.16 15.07
C GLU A 21 5.64 -5.90 13.78
N ARG A 22 4.66 -6.58 13.15
CA ARG A 22 4.88 -7.52 12.03
C ARG A 22 5.58 -6.89 10.83
N TRP A 23 5.26 -5.62 10.57
CA TRP A 23 5.69 -4.91 9.36
C TRP A 23 6.91 -4.00 9.57
N ASN A 24 7.39 -3.83 10.81
CA ASN A 24 8.42 -2.86 11.16
C ASN A 24 9.68 -2.97 10.29
N GLN A 25 10.17 -4.19 10.05
CA GLN A 25 11.35 -4.42 9.21
C GLN A 25 11.17 -3.93 7.77
N VAL A 26 9.97 -4.11 7.19
CA VAL A 26 9.69 -3.80 5.79
C VAL A 26 9.54 -2.29 5.64
N VAL A 27 8.67 -1.69 6.47
CA VAL A 27 8.36 -0.26 6.36
C VAL A 27 9.51 0.64 6.80
N THR A 28 10.42 0.13 7.64
CA THR A 28 11.67 0.84 7.95
C THR A 28 12.62 0.84 6.75
N ALA A 29 12.72 -0.27 6.03
CA ALA A 29 13.62 -0.39 4.88
C ALA A 29 13.21 0.50 3.69
N PHE A 30 11.90 0.73 3.51
CA PHE A 30 11.35 1.55 2.42
C PHE A 30 10.74 2.87 2.90
N LYS A 31 11.14 3.34 4.09
CA LYS A 31 10.52 4.50 4.73
C LYS A 31 10.57 5.74 3.85
N SER A 32 11.70 6.01 3.22
CA SER A 32 11.90 7.12 2.29
C SER A 32 10.93 7.04 1.10
N GLU A 33 10.86 5.88 0.48
CA GLU A 33 10.09 5.62 -0.73
C GLU A 33 8.58 5.75 -0.45
N ILE A 34 8.11 5.29 0.71
CA ILE A 34 6.72 5.48 1.15
C ILE A 34 6.43 6.99 1.32
N ILE A 35 7.33 7.72 1.98
CA ILE A 35 7.18 9.17 2.19
C ILE A 35 7.17 9.91 0.85
N ASP A 36 8.05 9.54 -0.08
CA ASP A 36 8.15 10.16 -1.41
C ASP A 36 6.86 9.97 -2.20
N ILE A 37 6.31 8.75 -2.23
CA ILE A 37 5.05 8.44 -2.91
C ILE A 37 3.91 9.26 -2.30
N LEU A 38 3.76 9.29 -0.97
CA LEU A 38 2.69 10.07 -0.32
C LEU A 38 2.84 11.57 -0.56
N THR A 39 4.07 12.08 -0.56
CA THR A 39 4.36 13.50 -0.85
C THR A 39 3.96 13.85 -2.28
N PHE A 40 4.33 12.99 -3.24
CA PHE A 40 3.93 13.14 -4.63
C PHE A 40 2.41 13.16 -4.78
N PHE A 41 1.69 12.21 -4.17
CA PHE A 41 0.22 12.16 -4.26
C PHE A 41 -0.46 13.41 -3.69
N LYS A 42 0.00 13.91 -2.54
CA LYS A 42 -0.54 15.16 -1.97
C LYS A 42 -0.31 16.36 -2.88
N ALA A 43 0.88 16.49 -3.44
CA ALA A 43 1.21 17.55 -4.38
C ALA A 43 0.33 17.46 -5.63
N TYR A 44 0.21 16.26 -6.21
CA TYR A 44 -0.62 16.00 -7.38
C TYR A 44 -2.10 16.40 -7.17
N ILE A 45 -2.70 16.05 -6.02
CA ILE A 45 -4.08 16.45 -5.70
C ILE A 45 -4.25 17.97 -5.68
N ILE A 46 -3.28 18.70 -5.11
CA ILE A 46 -3.30 20.17 -5.04
C ILE A 46 -3.11 20.78 -6.43
N GLU A 47 -2.24 20.18 -7.27
CA GLU A 47 -1.99 20.60 -8.64
C GLU A 47 -3.21 20.42 -9.55
N ILE A 48 -3.98 19.33 -9.39
CA ILE A 48 -5.26 19.14 -10.11
C ILE A 48 -6.20 20.31 -9.80
N SER A 49 -6.36 20.63 -8.52
CA SER A 49 -7.13 21.80 -8.10
C SER A 49 -6.85 22.14 -6.64
N PRO A 50 -6.52 23.40 -6.30
CA PRO A 50 -6.39 23.82 -4.91
C PRO A 50 -7.67 23.61 -4.09
N ASN A 51 -8.83 23.60 -4.75
CA ASN A 51 -10.11 23.33 -4.12
C ASN A 51 -10.25 21.88 -3.62
N LEU A 52 -9.34 20.95 -3.98
CA LEU A 52 -9.35 19.57 -3.48
C LEU A 52 -8.54 19.40 -2.19
N LYS A 53 -7.90 20.45 -1.68
CA LYS A 53 -7.14 20.38 -0.41
C LYS A 53 -7.99 19.83 0.74
N PHE A 54 -9.29 20.14 0.78
CA PHE A 54 -10.17 19.62 1.84
C PHE A 54 -10.22 18.09 1.90
N LEU A 55 -9.91 17.38 0.80
CA LEU A 55 -9.83 15.92 0.79
C LEU A 55 -8.65 15.43 1.64
N LEU A 56 -7.53 16.12 1.61
CA LEU A 56 -6.37 15.82 2.46
C LEU A 56 -6.73 16.06 3.93
N ASP A 57 -7.41 17.17 4.23
CA ASP A 57 -7.85 17.48 5.59
C ASP A 57 -8.88 16.44 6.11
N LEU A 58 -9.75 15.92 5.23
CA LEU A 58 -10.71 14.86 5.55
C LEU A 58 -10.02 13.52 5.83
N VAL A 59 -8.96 13.21 5.08
CA VAL A 59 -8.14 12.00 5.29
C VAL A 59 -7.57 11.99 6.69
N ASP A 60 -6.96 13.11 7.10
CA ASP A 60 -6.32 13.23 8.42
C ASP A 60 -7.33 13.23 9.57
N ASP A 61 -8.53 13.80 9.37
CA ASP A 61 -9.57 13.90 10.41
C ASP A 61 -10.45 12.64 10.54
N LYS A 62 -10.83 12.00 9.42
CA LYS A 62 -11.86 10.94 9.41
C LYS A 62 -11.30 9.53 9.33
N LEU A 63 -10.27 9.29 8.52
CA LEU A 63 -9.78 7.94 8.28
C LEU A 63 -9.11 7.28 9.49
N PRO A 64 -8.47 7.98 10.45
CA PRO A 64 -7.94 7.33 11.65
C PRO A 64 -9.00 6.56 12.44
N ALA A 65 -10.23 7.09 12.53
CA ALA A 65 -11.33 6.42 13.24
C ALA A 65 -11.81 5.14 12.52
N MET A 66 -11.56 5.02 11.21
CA MET A 66 -11.94 3.84 10.43
C MET A 66 -11.09 2.62 10.80
N VAL A 67 -9.85 2.82 11.25
CA VAL A 67 -8.93 1.71 11.56
C VAL A 67 -9.48 0.78 12.64
N ASP A 68 -10.21 1.33 13.62
CA ASP A 68 -10.79 0.54 14.71
C ASP A 68 -12.06 -0.23 14.29
N THR A 69 -12.59 0.05 13.10
CA THR A 69 -13.74 -0.69 12.53
C THR A 69 -13.33 -1.90 11.72
N LEU A 70 -12.03 -2.01 11.38
CA LEU A 70 -11.51 -3.09 10.57
C LEU A 70 -11.34 -4.36 11.42
N PRO A 71 -11.57 -5.55 10.84
CA PRO A 71 -11.34 -6.79 11.55
C PRO A 71 -9.88 -6.92 11.95
N ALA A 72 -9.63 -7.56 13.10
CA ALA A 72 -8.27 -7.93 13.46
C ALA A 72 -7.69 -8.85 12.36
N PRO A 73 -6.40 -8.68 11.98
CA PRO A 73 -5.38 -7.86 12.65
C PRO A 73 -5.17 -6.45 12.03
N TYR A 74 -5.93 -6.07 11.01
CA TYR A 74 -5.55 -4.99 10.08
C TYR A 74 -5.41 -3.61 10.74
N GLY A 75 -6.30 -3.28 11.68
CA GLY A 75 -6.23 -2.01 12.41
C GLY A 75 -4.92 -1.82 13.17
N ASP A 76 -4.48 -2.87 13.88
CA ASP A 76 -3.25 -2.82 14.68
C ASP A 76 -2.00 -2.86 13.80
N GLU A 77 -2.02 -3.59 12.68
CA GLU A 77 -0.93 -3.56 11.71
C GLU A 77 -0.74 -2.15 11.12
N MET A 78 -1.82 -1.46 10.76
CA MET A 78 -1.75 -0.08 10.27
C MET A 78 -1.28 0.93 11.33
N LYS A 79 -1.71 0.77 12.59
CA LYS A 79 -1.18 1.57 13.71
C LYS A 79 0.33 1.36 13.88
N GLY A 80 0.79 0.11 13.78
CA GLY A 80 2.21 -0.24 13.82
C GLY A 80 3.02 0.42 12.71
N ILE A 81 2.51 0.36 11.48
CA ILE A 81 3.13 1.02 10.32
C ILE A 81 3.20 2.54 10.50
N SER A 82 2.10 3.17 10.95
CA SER A 82 2.07 4.60 11.26
C SER A 82 3.11 4.96 12.32
N GLN A 83 3.25 4.17 13.38
CA GLN A 83 4.26 4.38 14.42
C GLN A 83 5.71 4.24 13.89
N ALA A 84 6.01 3.22 13.11
CA ALA A 84 7.37 2.96 12.61
C ALA A 84 7.81 4.00 11.55
N THR A 85 6.88 4.42 10.70
CA THR A 85 7.15 5.42 9.64
C THR A 85 7.05 6.86 10.15
N GLY A 86 6.26 7.11 11.20
CA GLY A 86 5.92 8.46 11.65
C GLY A 86 4.91 9.16 10.74
N LEU A 87 4.28 8.44 9.81
CA LEU A 87 3.24 8.95 8.93
C LEU A 87 1.89 9.01 9.64
N PRO A 88 1.02 9.99 9.33
CA PRO A 88 -0.33 10.05 9.88
C PRO A 88 -1.14 8.78 9.60
N LEU A 89 -1.85 8.27 10.60
CA LEU A 89 -2.62 7.04 10.48
C LEU A 89 -3.66 7.11 9.35
N GLY A 90 -4.29 8.27 9.16
CA GLY A 90 -5.26 8.49 8.08
C GLY A 90 -4.68 8.26 6.69
N GLU A 91 -3.42 8.65 6.48
CA GLU A 91 -2.72 8.43 5.21
C GLU A 91 -2.37 6.96 4.99
N ILE A 92 -1.98 6.23 6.05
CA ILE A 92 -1.76 4.78 5.97
C ILE A 92 -3.06 4.06 5.59
N VAL A 93 -4.20 4.50 6.16
CA VAL A 93 -5.52 3.97 5.80
C VAL A 93 -5.87 4.29 4.35
N LEU A 94 -5.68 5.55 3.92
CA LEU A 94 -5.92 5.95 2.53
C LEU A 94 -5.10 5.11 1.54
N TYR A 95 -3.82 4.88 1.84
CA TYR A 95 -2.95 4.09 0.99
C TYR A 95 -3.43 2.63 0.85
N ASN A 96 -3.98 2.06 1.91
CA ASN A 96 -4.61 0.73 1.84
C ASN A 96 -5.90 0.75 1.00
N ILE A 97 -6.71 1.81 1.06
CA ILE A 97 -7.90 1.99 0.21
C ILE A 97 -7.52 2.16 -1.26
N PHE A 98 -6.37 2.77 -1.55
CA PHE A 98 -5.92 3.04 -2.92
C PHE A 98 -5.82 1.76 -3.76
N TYR A 99 -5.39 0.66 -3.15
CA TYR A 99 -5.34 -0.67 -3.78
C TYR A 99 -6.70 -1.17 -4.28
N GLU A 100 -7.81 -0.72 -3.67
CA GLU A 100 -9.17 -1.11 -4.04
C GLU A 100 -9.75 -0.28 -5.19
N ALA A 101 -9.20 0.92 -5.45
CA ALA A 101 -9.79 1.89 -6.36
C ALA A 101 -9.05 2.04 -7.69
N SER A 102 -7.72 1.88 -7.71
CA SER A 102 -6.88 2.25 -8.86
C SER A 102 -6.00 1.14 -9.41
N ALA A 103 -6.14 -0.09 -8.89
CA ALA A 103 -5.43 -1.25 -9.40
C ALA A 103 -6.14 -1.84 -10.63
N LEU A 104 -5.38 -2.13 -11.68
CA LEU A 104 -5.82 -2.96 -12.81
C LEU A 104 -4.97 -4.24 -12.85
N CYS A 105 -5.48 -5.27 -13.54
CA CYS A 105 -4.73 -6.51 -13.68
C CYS A 105 -5.12 -7.31 -14.92
N THR A 106 -4.17 -8.15 -15.34
CA THR A 106 -4.41 -9.33 -16.17
C THR A 106 -3.99 -10.56 -15.38
N SER A 107 -4.86 -11.57 -15.30
CA SER A 107 -4.60 -12.82 -14.56
C SER A 107 -4.83 -14.03 -15.46
N MET A 108 -4.01 -15.07 -15.30
CA MET A 108 -4.07 -16.32 -16.04
C MET A 108 -3.95 -17.51 -15.10
N VAL A 109 -4.84 -18.48 -15.27
CA VAL A 109 -4.74 -19.82 -14.68
C VAL A 109 -4.76 -20.82 -15.81
N ALA A 110 -3.78 -21.73 -15.83
CA ALA A 110 -3.65 -22.75 -16.87
C ALA A 110 -3.28 -24.11 -16.25
N GLN A 111 -3.67 -25.19 -16.93
CA GLN A 111 -3.26 -26.55 -16.61
C GLN A 111 -2.54 -27.16 -17.80
N ASP A 112 -1.40 -27.80 -17.59
CA ASP A 112 -0.71 -28.53 -18.66
C ASP A 112 -1.28 -29.94 -18.87
N GLN A 113 -0.70 -30.69 -19.83
CA GLN A 113 -1.15 -32.04 -20.17
C GLN A 113 -0.87 -33.07 -19.08
N ASP A 114 0.10 -32.81 -18.21
CA ASP A 114 0.48 -33.67 -17.08
C ASP A 114 -0.37 -33.36 -15.82
N GLY A 115 -1.21 -32.33 -15.89
CA GLY A 115 -2.11 -31.93 -14.84
C GLY A 115 -1.54 -30.88 -13.88
N ASN A 116 -0.36 -30.32 -14.14
CA ASN A 116 0.23 -29.25 -13.32
C ASN A 116 -0.54 -27.94 -13.50
N ILE A 117 -0.70 -27.18 -12.42
CA ILE A 117 -1.41 -25.89 -12.42
C ILE A 117 -0.42 -24.73 -12.40
N PHE A 118 -0.63 -23.78 -13.29
CA PHE A 118 0.11 -22.53 -13.40
C PHE A 118 -0.83 -21.35 -13.09
N HIS A 119 -0.38 -20.42 -12.25
CA HIS A 119 -1.09 -19.19 -11.95
C HIS A 119 -0.13 -18.01 -12.10
N ALA A 120 -0.47 -17.07 -12.97
CA ALA A 120 0.33 -15.88 -13.27
C ALA A 120 -0.55 -14.63 -13.31
N ARG A 121 0.04 -13.47 -13.00
CA ARG A 121 -0.62 -12.18 -13.10
C ARG A 121 0.35 -11.03 -13.38
N ASN A 122 -0.19 -9.97 -13.99
CA ASN A 122 0.37 -8.62 -13.90
C ASN A 122 -0.41 -7.80 -12.87
N LEU A 123 0.20 -6.71 -12.40
CA LEU A 123 -0.43 -5.73 -11.53
C LEU A 123 -0.06 -4.35 -12.05
N ASP A 124 -1.06 -3.62 -12.52
CA ASP A 124 -0.89 -2.30 -13.11
C ASP A 124 -1.47 -1.25 -12.15
N PHE A 125 -0.73 -0.17 -11.92
CA PHE A 125 -1.18 0.99 -11.13
C PHE A 125 -1.15 2.25 -11.98
N GLY A 126 -1.96 3.23 -11.59
CA GLY A 126 -2.04 4.53 -12.29
C GLY A 126 -3.28 4.66 -13.18
N ALA A 127 -4.29 3.80 -13.03
CA ALA A 127 -5.59 4.06 -13.64
C ALA A 127 -6.08 5.45 -13.19
N PHE A 128 -6.28 6.36 -14.16
CA PHE A 128 -6.71 7.74 -13.94
C PHE A 128 -5.71 8.66 -13.22
N VAL A 129 -4.47 8.21 -13.00
CA VAL A 129 -3.36 9.02 -12.46
C VAL A 129 -2.33 9.12 -13.59
N GLY A 130 -2.48 10.17 -14.40
CA GLY A 130 -1.66 10.42 -15.60
C GLY A 130 -0.31 11.03 -15.31
#